data_AF-A0A1F3A246-F1
#
_entry.id   AF-A0A1F3A246-F1
#
_cell.length_a   1.000
_cell.length_b   1.000
_cell.length_c   1.000
_cell.angle_alpha   90.00
_cell.angle_beta   90.00
_cell.angle_gamma   90.00
#
_symmetry.space_group_name_H-M   'P 1'
#
loop_
_entity.id
_entity.type
_entity.pdbx_description
1 polymer ?
#
loop_
_entity_poly.entity_id
_entity_poly.type
_entity_poly.pdbx_seq_one_letter_code
_entity_poly.pdbx_strand_id
1 'polypeptide(L)'
;MTINEREGAALLKLLKISRLKADETGRRIANLEAAWVKTDASLKLLADAVSNEEAAARAAEVVGFAQLAGFLTGAARKKATLEATKTQIAAEIESARGDLEDLFIETKKLEHLVDRARLAAQRRDRRVEAASMSDAAIARFVRKNER
;
A
#
# COMPACT_ATOMS: atom_id res chain seq x y z
N MET A 1 -8.03 32.42 11.69
CA MET A 1 -7.41 31.32 10.92
C MET A 1 -6.89 31.88 9.61
N THR A 2 -5.57 31.98 9.44
CA THR A 2 -4.96 32.54 8.22
C THR A 2 -5.03 31.55 7.04
N ILE A 3 -4.87 32.03 5.80
CA ILE A 3 -4.87 31.18 4.59
C ILE A 3 -3.82 30.05 4.71
N ASN A 4 -2.62 30.35 5.25
CA ASN A 4 -1.56 29.36 5.49
C ASN A 4 -1.94 28.28 6.52
N GLU A 5 -2.71 28.62 7.55
CA GLU A 5 -3.18 27.61 8.54
C GLU A 5 -4.19 26.65 7.91
N ARG A 6 -5.03 27.13 6.98
CA ARG A 6 -5.98 26.29 6.24
C ARG A 6 -5.25 25.35 5.29
N GLU A 7 -4.25 25.85 4.57
CA GLU A 7 -3.41 25.06 3.68
C GLU A 7 -2.61 24.00 4.45
N GLY A 8 -1.98 24.36 5.57
CA GLY A 8 -1.27 23.42 6.43
C GLY A 8 -2.18 22.31 6.98
N ALA A 9 -3.39 22.66 7.43
CA ALA A 9 -4.37 21.68 7.88
C ALA A 9 -4.86 20.75 6.76
N ALA A 10 -5.00 21.27 5.54
CA ALA A 10 -5.36 20.46 4.36
C ALA A 10 -4.22 19.49 3.98
N LEU A 11 -2.98 19.95 3.95
CA LEU A 11 -1.81 19.11 3.68
C LEU A 11 -1.66 17.97 4.71
N LEU A 12 -1.89 18.25 5.99
CA LEU A 12 -1.88 17.21 7.04
C LEU A 12 -2.98 16.15 6.84
N LYS A 13 -4.17 16.56 6.38
CA LYS A 13 -5.26 15.61 6.04
C LYS A 13 -4.88 14.75 4.84
N LEU A 14 -4.34 15.35 3.78
CA LEU A 14 -3.87 14.62 2.60
C LEU A 14 -2.77 13.64 2.96
N LEU A 15 -1.80 14.04 3.78
CA LEU A 15 -0.74 13.17 4.26
C LEU A 15 -1.30 11.97 5.05
N LYS A 16 -2.29 12.21 5.91
CA LYS A 16 -2.97 11.13 6.65
C LYS A 16 -3.67 10.16 5.69
N ILE A 17 -4.39 10.67 4.69
CA ILE A 17 -5.07 9.84 3.69
C ILE A 17 -4.07 9.02 2.88
N SER A 18 -2.97 9.63 2.45
CA SER A 18 -1.91 8.95 1.68
C SER A 18 -1.30 7.78 2.46
N ARG A 19 -0.99 7.99 3.74
CA ARG A 19 -0.47 6.93 4.63
C ARG A 19 -1.48 5.80 4.83
N LEU A 20 -2.75 6.12 5.05
CA LEU A 20 -3.80 5.11 5.17
C LEU A 20 -3.93 4.27 3.90
N LYS A 21 -3.88 4.90 2.72
CA LYS A 21 -3.90 4.20 1.43
C LYS A 21 -2.67 3.30 1.26
N ALA A 22 -1.49 3.75 1.67
CA ALA A 22 -0.28 2.94 1.62
C ALA A 22 -0.40 1.70 2.53
N ASP A 23 -0.93 1.88 3.75
CA ASP A 23 -1.18 0.78 4.69
C ASP A 23 -2.21 -0.22 4.13
N GLU A 24 -3.32 0.28 3.56
CA GLU A 24 -4.34 -0.54 2.91
C GLU A 24 -3.77 -1.34 1.73
N THR A 25 -2.95 -0.70 0.89
CA THR A 25 -2.29 -1.34 -0.25
C THR A 25 -1.29 -2.40 0.22
N GLY A 26 -0.53 -2.13 1.28
CA GLY A 26 0.36 -3.11 1.91
C GLY A 26 -0.39 -4.34 2.42
N ARG A 27 -1.55 -4.16 3.07
CA ARG A 27 -2.41 -5.28 3.49
C ARG A 27 -2.96 -6.05 2.29
N ARG A 28 -3.35 -5.36 1.22
CA ARG A 28 -3.80 -6.00 -0.03
C ARG A 28 -2.71 -6.89 -0.62
N ILE A 29 -1.48 -6.41 -0.70
CA ILE A 29 -0.32 -7.20 -1.17
C ILE A 29 -0.15 -8.45 -0.30
N ALA A 30 -0.14 -8.31 1.03
CA ALA A 30 0.00 -9.45 1.94
C ALA A 30 -1.11 -10.50 1.75
N ASN A 31 -2.35 -10.05 1.55
CA ASN A 31 -3.49 -10.96 1.28
C ASN A 31 -3.34 -11.68 -0.07
N LEU A 32 -2.87 -10.98 -1.10
CA LEU A 32 -2.62 -11.58 -2.43
C LEU A 32 -1.47 -12.59 -2.36
N GLU A 33 -0.38 -12.29 -1.65
CA GLU A 33 0.73 -13.21 -1.44
C GLU A 33 0.28 -14.47 -0.69
N ALA A 34 -0.55 -14.32 0.36
CA ALA A 34 -1.14 -15.46 1.05
C ALA A 34 -2.04 -16.31 0.13
N ALA A 35 -2.85 -15.67 -0.73
CA ALA A 35 -3.68 -16.35 -1.71
C ALA A 35 -2.85 -17.09 -2.77
N TRP A 36 -1.73 -16.49 -3.20
CA TRP A 36 -0.77 -17.11 -4.11
C TRP A 36 -0.19 -18.39 -3.50
N VAL A 37 0.30 -18.32 -2.25
CA VAL A 37 0.87 -19.47 -1.53
C VAL A 37 -0.16 -20.60 -1.39
N LYS A 38 -1.40 -20.25 -1.05
CA LYS A 38 -2.50 -21.23 -0.96
C LYS A 38 -2.80 -21.90 -2.31
N THR A 39 -2.76 -21.13 -3.39
CA THR A 39 -2.98 -21.65 -4.75
C THR A 39 -1.84 -22.57 -5.18
N ASP A 40 -0.59 -22.21 -4.87
CA ASP A 40 0.59 -23.05 -5.10
C ASP A 40 0.53 -24.38 -4.31
N ALA A 41 0.13 -24.32 -3.04
CA ALA A 41 -0.09 -25.52 -2.23
C ALA A 41 -1.20 -26.41 -2.83
N SER A 42 -2.27 -25.80 -3.35
CA SER A 42 -3.36 -26.54 -3.99
C SER A 42 -2.92 -27.24 -5.28
N LEU A 43 -2.00 -26.63 -6.05
CA LEU A 43 -1.39 -27.26 -7.22
C LEU A 43 -0.53 -28.46 -6.84
N LYS A 44 0.26 -28.36 -5.76
CA LYS A 44 1.07 -29.47 -5.24
C LYS A 44 0.20 -30.63 -4.80
N LEU A 45 -0.84 -30.37 -4.01
CA LEU A 45 -1.81 -31.39 -3.59
C LEU A 45 -2.50 -32.07 -4.78
N LEU A 46 -2.82 -31.31 -5.83
CA LEU A 46 -3.41 -31.88 -7.04
C LEU A 46 -2.41 -32.78 -7.79
N ALA A 47 -1.14 -32.41 -7.84
CA ALA A 47 -0.08 -33.22 -8.44
C ALA A 47 0.12 -34.54 -7.66
N ASP A 48 0.13 -34.47 -6.32
CA ASP A 48 0.24 -35.65 -5.47
C ASP A 48 -0.97 -36.58 -5.65
N ALA A 49 -2.19 -36.01 -5.72
CA ALA A 49 -3.41 -36.78 -5.99
C ALA A 49 -3.36 -37.49 -7.36
N VAL A 50 -2.90 -36.80 -8.40
CA VAL A 50 -2.69 -37.41 -9.73
C VAL A 50 -1.70 -38.56 -9.66
N SER A 51 -0.56 -38.38 -8.99
CA SER A 51 0.43 -39.44 -8.82
C SER A 51 -0.13 -40.66 -8.08
N ASN A 52 -0.95 -40.44 -7.05
CA ASN A 52 -1.57 -41.51 -6.28
C ASN A 52 -2.60 -42.29 -7.09
N GLU A 53 -3.45 -41.59 -7.86
CA GLU A 53 -4.43 -42.23 -8.74
C GLU A 53 -3.75 -43.03 -9.87
N GLU A 54 -2.66 -42.51 -10.44
CA GLU A 54 -1.88 -43.25 -11.43
C GLU A 54 -1.27 -44.54 -10.85
N ALA A 55 -0.78 -44.49 -9.61
CA ALA A 55 -0.25 -45.67 -8.92
C ALA A 55 -1.36 -46.70 -8.61
N ALA A 56 -2.53 -46.23 -8.15
CA ALA A 56 -3.68 -47.09 -7.88
C ALA A 56 -4.21 -47.77 -9.16
N ALA A 57 -4.31 -47.03 -10.26
CA ALA A 57 -4.72 -47.57 -11.55
C ALA A 57 -3.77 -48.65 -12.06
N ARG A 58 -2.45 -48.48 -11.90
CA ARG A 58 -1.45 -49.51 -12.25
C ARG A 58 -1.62 -50.77 -11.40
N ALA A 59 -2.04 -50.65 -10.15
CA ALA A 59 -2.28 -51.79 -9.27
C ALA A 59 -3.61 -52.53 -9.56
N ALA A 60 -4.59 -51.86 -10.19
CA ALA A 60 -5.95 -52.37 -10.40
C ALA A 60 -6.20 -52.95 -11.82
N GLU A 61 -5.16 -53.07 -12.65
CA GLU A 61 -5.22 -53.59 -14.03
C GLU A 61 -6.31 -52.89 -14.90
N VAL A 62 -7.04 -53.64 -15.75
CA VAL A 62 -7.79 -53.09 -16.90
C VAL A 62 -8.91 -52.11 -16.52
N VAL A 63 -9.59 -52.31 -15.39
CA VAL A 63 -10.71 -51.43 -14.96
C VAL A 63 -10.19 -50.10 -14.38
N GLY A 64 -8.97 -50.08 -13.82
CA GLY A 64 -8.36 -48.89 -13.24
C GLY A 64 -8.06 -47.79 -14.26
N PHE A 65 -7.72 -48.15 -15.50
CA PHE A 65 -7.32 -47.19 -16.53
C PHE A 65 -8.48 -46.32 -17.06
N ALA A 66 -9.70 -46.87 -17.17
CA ALA A 66 -10.86 -46.10 -17.61
C ALA A 66 -11.27 -45.04 -16.59
N GLN A 67 -11.20 -45.37 -15.29
CA GLN A 67 -11.47 -44.46 -14.19
C GLN A 67 -10.40 -43.37 -14.10
N LEU A 68 -9.12 -43.75 -14.28
CA LEU A 68 -8.00 -42.82 -14.33
C LEU A 68 -8.15 -41.77 -15.44
N ALA A 69 -8.56 -42.16 -16.65
CA ALA A 69 -8.71 -41.22 -17.77
C ALA A 69 -9.72 -40.09 -17.47
N GLY A 70 -10.85 -40.44 -16.85
CA GLY A 70 -11.85 -39.46 -16.41
C GLY A 70 -11.30 -38.52 -15.33
N PHE A 71 -10.61 -39.08 -14.34
CA PHE A 71 -9.95 -38.31 -13.28
C PHE A 71 -8.91 -37.33 -13.84
N LEU A 72 -8.00 -37.79 -14.70
CA LEU A 72 -6.94 -36.98 -15.31
C LEU A 72 -7.50 -35.81 -16.11
N THR A 73 -8.62 -36.01 -16.81
CA THR A 73 -9.29 -34.92 -17.55
C THR A 73 -9.80 -33.83 -16.59
N GLY A 74 -10.41 -34.23 -15.47
CA GLY A 74 -10.84 -33.30 -14.43
C GLY A 74 -9.66 -32.59 -13.75
N ALA A 75 -8.61 -33.34 -13.42
CA ALA A 75 -7.38 -32.82 -12.82
C ALA A 75 -6.68 -31.81 -13.74
N ALA A 76 -6.60 -32.08 -15.05
CA ALA A 76 -6.01 -31.17 -16.03
C ALA A 76 -6.77 -29.84 -16.10
N ARG A 77 -8.11 -29.87 -16.11
CA ARG A 77 -8.93 -28.64 -16.08
C ARG A 77 -8.73 -27.85 -14.79
N LYS A 78 -8.71 -28.54 -13.65
CA LYS A 78 -8.49 -27.90 -12.34
C LYS A 78 -7.08 -27.30 -12.24
N LYS A 79 -6.06 -27.99 -12.75
CA LYS A 79 -4.68 -27.50 -12.82
C LYS A 79 -4.61 -26.23 -13.67
N ALA A 80 -5.15 -26.24 -14.88
CA ALA A 80 -5.18 -25.07 -15.75
C ALA A 80 -5.87 -23.87 -15.09
N THR A 81 -6.97 -24.11 -14.37
CA THR A 81 -7.68 -23.06 -13.63
C THR A 81 -6.81 -22.49 -12.51
N LEU A 82 -6.16 -23.35 -11.71
CA LEU A 82 -5.28 -22.91 -10.62
C LEU A 82 -4.03 -22.17 -11.13
N GLU A 83 -3.45 -22.60 -12.25
CA GLU A 83 -2.33 -21.91 -12.90
C GLU A 83 -2.72 -20.53 -13.44
N ALA A 84 -3.91 -20.42 -14.04
CA ALA A 84 -4.46 -19.14 -14.48
C ALA A 84 -4.67 -18.20 -13.30
N THR A 85 -5.31 -18.68 -12.22
CA THR A 85 -5.49 -17.92 -10.98
C THR A 85 -4.16 -17.47 -10.38
N LYS A 86 -3.16 -18.36 -10.33
CA LYS A 86 -1.82 -18.04 -9.82
C LYS A 86 -1.15 -16.93 -10.64
N THR A 87 -1.27 -17.00 -11.96
CA THR A 87 -0.75 -15.99 -12.89
C THR A 87 -1.45 -14.64 -12.69
N GLN A 88 -2.77 -14.65 -12.55
CA GLN A 88 -3.55 -13.44 -12.28
C GLN A 88 -3.14 -12.80 -10.94
N ILE A 89 -3.05 -13.59 -9.86
CA ILE A 89 -2.63 -13.09 -8.55
C ILE A 89 -1.22 -12.48 -8.63
N ALA A 90 -0.29 -13.11 -9.36
CA ALA A 90 1.06 -12.56 -9.54
C ALA A 90 1.05 -11.20 -10.25
N ALA A 91 0.23 -11.05 -11.30
CA ALA A 91 0.06 -9.76 -11.98
C ALA A 91 -0.57 -8.70 -11.07
N GLU A 92 -1.56 -9.08 -10.24
CA GLU A 92 -2.18 -8.17 -9.28
C GLU A 92 -1.21 -7.73 -8.17
N ILE A 93 -0.33 -8.63 -7.71
CA ILE A 93 0.74 -8.29 -6.74
C ILE A 93 1.67 -7.24 -7.36
N GLU A 94 2.12 -7.45 -8.59
CA GLU A 94 3.04 -6.52 -9.25
C GLU A 94 2.40 -5.15 -9.46
N SER A 95 1.15 -5.12 -9.93
CA SER A 95 0.39 -3.86 -10.03
C SER A 95 0.25 -3.16 -8.69
N ALA A 96 -0.09 -3.88 -7.62
CA ALA A 96 -0.26 -3.30 -6.29
C ALA A 96 1.07 -2.80 -5.70
N ARG A 97 2.21 -3.42 -6.04
CA ARG A 97 3.54 -2.93 -5.68
C ARG A 97 3.87 -1.61 -6.37
N GLY A 98 3.53 -1.48 -7.66
CA GLY A 98 3.61 -0.21 -8.38
C GLY A 98 2.76 0.88 -7.73
N ASP A 99 1.49 0.58 -7.40
CA ASP A 99 0.61 1.51 -6.70
C ASP A 99 1.19 1.95 -5.34
N LEU A 100 1.83 1.03 -4.60
CA LEU A 100 2.46 1.32 -3.31
C LEU A 100 3.68 2.23 -3.46
N GLU A 101 4.49 2.04 -4.50
CA GLU A 101 5.62 2.90 -4.81
C GLU A 101 5.16 4.34 -5.13
N ASP A 102 4.13 4.48 -5.96
CA ASP A 102 3.53 5.78 -6.28
C ASP A 102 2.98 6.48 -5.03
N LEU A 103 2.28 5.73 -4.16
CA LEU A 103 1.78 6.25 -2.88
C LEU A 103 2.91 6.66 -1.93
N PHE A 104 4.04 5.95 -1.94
CA PHE A 104 5.21 6.31 -1.15
C PHE A 104 5.81 7.63 -1.63
N ILE A 105 5.98 7.78 -2.94
CA ILE A 105 6.46 9.02 -3.57
C ILE A 105 5.54 10.19 -3.21
N GLU A 106 4.22 10.01 -3.34
CA GLU A 106 3.24 11.04 -3.00
C GLU A 106 3.28 11.40 -1.51
N THR A 107 3.40 10.41 -0.64
CA THR A 107 3.57 10.63 0.81
C THR A 107 4.79 11.49 1.09
N LYS A 108 5.93 11.23 0.43
CA LYS A 108 7.15 12.05 0.59
C LYS A 108 7.00 13.46 0.08
N LYS A 109 6.30 13.67 -1.03
CA LYS A 109 5.97 15.02 -1.53
C LYS A 109 5.13 15.77 -0.50
N LEU A 110 4.09 15.14 0.05
CA LEU A 110 3.22 15.74 1.05
C LEU A 110 3.98 16.06 2.36
N GLU A 111 4.85 15.16 2.83
CA GLU A 111 5.73 15.42 3.99
C GLU A 111 6.58 16.70 3.76
N HIS A 112 7.21 16.80 2.60
CA HIS A 112 8.03 17.97 2.26
C HIS A 112 7.20 19.26 2.21
N LEU A 113 5.98 19.22 1.65
CA LEU A 113 5.09 20.37 1.60
C LEU A 113 4.61 20.80 3.00
N VAL A 114 4.31 19.85 3.88
CA VAL A 114 3.96 20.12 5.29
C VAL A 114 5.13 20.82 6.00
N ASP A 115 6.35 20.33 5.83
CA ASP A 115 7.54 20.94 6.45
C ASP A 115 7.77 22.37 5.94
N ARG A 116 7.62 22.59 4.63
CA ARG A 116 7.72 23.94 4.05
C ARG A 116 6.64 24.89 4.57
N ALA A 117 5.40 24.42 4.69
CA ALA A 117 4.31 25.22 5.25
C ALA A 117 4.59 25.59 6.71
N ARG A 118 5.11 24.64 7.50
CA ARG A 118 5.51 24.87 8.90
C ARG A 118 6.62 25.91 9.02
N LEU A 119 7.67 25.80 8.20
CA LEU A 119 8.77 26.77 8.19
C LEU A 119 8.29 28.17 7.76
N ALA A 120 7.38 28.26 6.80
CA ALA A 120 6.79 29.52 6.37
C ALA A 120 5.96 30.18 7.50
N ALA A 121 5.17 29.39 8.23
CA ALA A 121 4.41 29.87 9.39
C ALA A 121 5.35 30.40 10.48
N GLN A 122 6.37 29.64 10.87
CA GLN A 122 7.37 30.07 11.87
C GLN A 122 8.10 31.36 11.47
N ARG A 123 8.44 31.53 10.19
CA ARG A 123 9.06 32.76 9.68
C ARG A 123 8.12 33.95 9.79
N ARG A 124 6.82 33.76 9.57
CA ARG A 124 5.82 34.82 9.75
C ARG A 124 5.69 35.20 11.22
N ASP A 125 5.57 34.21 12.11
CA ASP A 125 5.42 34.46 13.55
C ASP A 125 6.61 35.25 14.10
N ARG A 126 7.84 34.85 13.75
CA ARG A 126 9.06 35.58 14.12
C ARG A 126 9.08 37.02 13.59
N ARG A 127 8.54 37.28 12.38
CA ARG A 127 8.45 38.64 11.84
C ARG A 127 7.42 39.49 12.59
N VAL A 128 6.29 38.90 12.95
CA VAL A 128 5.25 39.58 13.74
C VAL A 128 5.77 39.90 15.15
N GLU A 129 6.46 38.96 15.80
CA GLU A 129 7.11 39.17 17.10
C GLU A 129 8.20 40.25 17.02
N ALA A 130 9.05 40.23 15.99
CA ALA A 130 10.07 41.26 15.82
C ALA A 130 9.47 42.66 15.61
N ALA A 131 8.38 42.76 14.83
CA ALA A 131 7.67 44.02 14.62
C ALA A 131 7.06 44.55 15.93
N SER A 132 6.37 43.69 16.69
CA SER A 132 5.76 44.10 17.96
C SER A 132 6.77 44.54 19.02
N MET A 133 7.94 43.87 19.08
CA MET A 133 9.05 44.27 19.95
C MET A 133 9.65 45.62 19.53
N SER A 134 9.78 45.88 18.23
CA SER A 134 10.26 47.17 17.71
C SER A 134 9.28 48.30 18.05
N ASP A 135 7.98 48.07 17.84
CA ASP A 135 6.93 49.06 18.13
C ASP A 135 6.92 49.39 19.63
N ALA A 136 7.07 48.37 20.49
CA ALA A 136 7.16 48.54 21.93
C ALA A 136 8.42 49.32 22.35
N ALA A 137 9.56 49.08 21.69
CA ALA A 137 10.80 49.82 21.94
C ALA A 137 10.67 51.30 21.54
N ILE A 138 10.08 51.58 20.38
CA ILE A 138 9.80 52.94 19.91
C ILE A 138 8.85 53.65 20.88
N ALA A 139 7.74 53.01 21.27
CA ALA A 139 6.77 53.60 22.20
C ALA A 139 7.37 53.91 23.58
N ARG A 140 8.33 53.10 24.06
CA ARG A 140 9.08 53.38 25.30
C ARG A 140 10.04 54.55 25.14
N PHE A 141 10.74 54.64 24.01
CA PHE A 141 11.66 55.74 23.72
C PHE A 141 10.92 57.08 23.66
N VAL A 142 9.79 57.15 22.94
CA VAL A 142 8.94 58.35 22.86
C VAL A 142 8.49 58.81 24.25
N ARG A 143 7.91 57.91 25.06
CA ARG A 143 7.49 58.23 26.43
C ARG A 143 8.61 58.72 27.35
N LYS A 144 9.85 58.30 27.11
CA LYS A 144 11.00 58.72 27.91
C LYS A 144 11.47 60.13 27.54
N ASN A 145 11.34 60.54 26.28
CA ASN A 145 11.77 61.85 25.80
C ASN A 145 10.69 62.94 25.90
N GLU A 146 9.45 62.57 26.21
CA GLU A 146 8.34 63.50 26.50
C GLU A 146 8.23 63.90 27.98
N ARG A 147 9.15 63.42 28.83
CA ARG A 147 9.29 63.79 30.26
C ARG A 147 10.56 64.59 30.46
#